data_AF-A0A850LQ91-F1
#
_entry.id   AF-A0A850LQ91-F1
#
_cell.length_a   1.000
_cell.length_b   1.000
_cell.length_c   1.000
_cell.angle_alpha   90.00
_cell.angle_beta   90.00
_cell.angle_gamma   90.00
#
_symmetry.space_group_name_H-M   'P 1'
#
loop_
_entity.id
_entity.type
_entity.pdbx_description
1 polymer ?
#
loop_
_entity_poly.entity_id
_entity_poly.type
_entity_poly.pdbx_seq_one_letter_code
_entity_poly.pdbx_strand_id
1 'polypeptide(L)'
;MNKKKKIEVLERPKRVYQVAKELNIESGELLDYLKERNYHVKNMSIMTKIDKKMYNEIKIRFKTLKEKKITKKVLEIPITDKIEKINYNNINNKFDFILNNYDLKEIIIKDFIELNNLDIYKHPKSIIILCGSILEALLIYSLESAEKEAIKKCKKSNKNEPIYEWSFFDIVKVSNEVGIIRSQVEHFSKEIKNLRNFVHIYLQLKEFKKGYKISPNIANATKSYFFEAIEEIREWNLQQIAKNHMN
;
A
#
# COMPACT_ATOMS: atom_id res chain seq x y z
N MET A 1 68.42 21.63 31.87
CA MET A 1 67.95 20.89 30.68
C MET A 1 66.43 20.75 30.71
N ASN A 2 65.78 21.10 29.61
CA ASN A 2 64.35 21.40 29.44
C ASN A 2 63.38 20.27 29.86
N LYS A 3 62.51 20.53 30.84
CA LYS A 3 61.23 19.83 30.98
C LYS A 3 60.23 20.42 29.97
N LYS A 4 60.25 19.93 28.72
CA LYS A 4 59.14 20.16 27.78
C LYS A 4 57.92 19.39 28.32
N LYS A 5 56.96 20.10 28.93
CA LYS A 5 55.60 19.59 29.14
C LYS A 5 55.10 19.05 27.79
N LYS A 6 54.82 17.75 27.69
CA LYS A 6 54.01 17.20 26.60
C LYS A 6 52.63 17.84 26.77
N ILE A 7 52.37 18.86 25.96
CA ILE A 7 51.04 19.40 25.75
C ILE A 7 50.26 18.25 25.12
N GLU A 8 49.34 17.62 25.85
CA GLU A 8 48.32 16.77 25.24
C GLU A 8 47.61 17.63 24.19
N VAL A 9 47.74 17.23 22.93
CA VAL A 9 47.02 17.85 21.83
C VAL A 9 45.55 17.53 22.07
N LEU A 10 44.84 18.44 22.74
CA LEU A 10 43.39 18.40 22.90
C LEU A 10 42.78 18.33 21.51
N GLU A 11 42.26 17.15 21.14
CA GLU A 11 41.56 16.93 19.87
C GLU A 11 40.46 17.99 19.73
N ARG A 12 40.41 18.66 18.58
CA ARG A 12 39.45 19.75 18.35
C ARG A 12 38.01 19.21 18.38
N PRO A 13 37.06 19.94 18.95
CA PRO A 13 35.66 19.50 19.01
C PRO A 13 35.11 19.31 17.59
N LYS A 14 34.44 18.17 17.35
CA LYS A 14 33.83 17.86 16.05
C LYS A 14 32.43 18.47 15.97
N ARG A 15 32.11 19.05 14.81
CA ARG A 15 30.76 19.57 14.53
C ARG A 15 29.79 18.41 14.26
N VAL A 16 28.49 18.63 14.51
CA VAL A 16 27.44 17.61 14.29
C VAL A 16 27.49 17.03 12.87
N TYR A 17 27.69 17.88 11.86
CA TYR A 17 27.85 17.45 10.47
C TYR A 17 29.05 16.51 10.26
N GLN A 18 30.18 16.72 10.95
CA GLN A 18 31.36 15.87 10.83
C GLN A 18 31.09 14.47 11.42
N VAL A 19 30.39 14.42 12.57
CA VAL A 19 29.99 13.14 13.19
C VAL A 19 28.93 12.42 12.35
N ALA A 20 27.98 13.16 11.78
CA ALA A 20 26.99 12.63 10.85
C ALA A 20 27.68 12.00 9.62
N LYS A 21 28.67 12.69 9.04
CA LYS A 21 29.45 12.18 7.91
C LYS A 21 30.27 10.94 8.28
N GLU A 22 30.94 10.91 9.43
CA GLU A 22 31.69 9.75 9.91
C GLU A 22 30.79 8.52 10.12
N LEU A 23 29.58 8.74 10.62
CA LEU A 23 28.61 7.67 10.88
C LEU A 23 27.73 7.35 9.67
N ASN A 24 27.88 8.07 8.56
CA ASN A 24 27.04 8.00 7.37
C ASN A 24 25.53 8.14 7.72
N ILE A 25 25.22 9.15 8.53
CA ILE A 25 23.87 9.54 8.97
C ILE A 25 23.57 10.92 8.40
N GLU A 26 22.32 11.23 8.07
CA GLU A 26 21.94 12.58 7.70
C GLU A 26 22.07 13.53 8.91
N SER A 27 22.66 14.71 8.69
CA SER A 27 22.91 15.66 9.77
C SER A 27 21.63 16.14 10.44
N GLY A 28 20.50 16.19 9.71
CA GLY A 28 19.18 16.50 10.26
C GLY A 28 18.69 15.43 11.24
N GLU A 29 18.70 14.16 10.84
CA GLU A 29 18.28 13.04 11.69
C GLU A 29 19.12 12.94 12.99
N LEU A 30 20.43 13.21 12.89
CA LEU A 30 21.29 13.25 14.07
C LEU A 30 20.97 14.44 14.99
N LEU A 31 20.65 15.61 14.44
CA LEU A 31 20.30 16.79 15.21
C LEU A 31 18.99 16.59 15.99
N ASP A 32 17.98 16.01 15.35
CA ASP A 32 16.68 15.78 15.98
C ASP A 32 16.78 14.76 17.11
N TYR A 33 17.51 13.67 16.92
CA TYR A 33 17.80 12.69 17.97
C TYR A 33 18.46 13.33 19.21
N LEU A 34 19.43 14.22 19.00
CA LEU A 34 20.12 14.91 20.10
C LEU A 34 19.18 15.87 20.84
N LYS A 35 18.26 16.54 20.13
CA LYS A 35 17.23 17.41 20.73
C LYS A 35 16.21 16.63 21.55
N GLU A 36 15.70 15.52 21.02
CA GLU A 36 14.70 14.66 21.71
C GLU A 36 15.18 14.17 23.08
N ARG A 37 16.49 13.99 23.23
CA ARG A 37 17.12 13.53 24.48
C ARG A 37 17.55 14.68 25.40
N ASN A 38 17.13 15.92 25.12
CA ASN A 38 17.47 17.13 25.88
C ASN A 38 18.99 17.33 26.07
N TYR A 39 19.81 16.90 25.12
CA TYR A 39 21.24 17.15 25.20
C TYR A 39 21.54 18.62 24.95
N HIS A 40 22.30 19.24 25.87
CA HIS A 40 22.74 20.63 25.73
C HIS A 40 23.82 20.77 24.66
N VAL A 41 23.41 20.87 23.39
CA VAL A 41 24.28 21.24 22.27
C VAL A 41 24.54 22.75 22.31
N LYS A 42 25.28 23.23 23.32
CA LYS A 42 25.74 24.63 23.30
C LYS A 42 26.83 24.76 22.25
N ASN A 43 26.53 25.53 21.21
CA ASN A 43 27.40 25.90 20.08
C ASN A 43 27.90 24.75 19.20
N MET A 44 27.00 24.07 18.46
CA MET A 44 27.23 23.25 17.24
C MET A 44 28.52 22.38 17.19
N SER A 45 29.08 22.06 18.35
CA SER A 45 30.38 21.44 18.54
C SER A 45 30.18 20.47 19.69
N ILE A 46 30.35 19.20 19.38
CA ILE A 46 30.19 18.14 20.35
C ILE A 46 31.48 18.16 21.17
N MET A 47 31.39 18.65 22.41
CA MET A 47 32.54 18.79 23.30
C MET A 47 33.24 17.45 23.48
N THR A 48 34.56 17.55 23.64
CA THR A 48 35.66 16.61 23.40
C THR A 48 35.77 15.41 24.33
N LYS A 49 34.65 15.02 24.93
CA LYS A 49 34.38 13.65 25.34
C LYS A 49 32.96 13.36 24.88
N ILE A 50 32.82 13.03 23.60
CA ILE A 50 31.70 12.19 23.21
C ILE A 50 31.81 10.99 24.14
N ASP A 51 30.92 10.90 25.13
CA ASP A 51 30.86 9.72 25.99
C ASP A 51 30.91 8.53 25.03
N LYS A 52 31.93 7.67 25.14
CA LYS A 52 32.05 6.51 24.25
C LYS A 52 30.74 5.73 24.20
N LYS A 53 30.01 5.77 25.31
CA LYS A 53 28.62 5.34 25.46
C LYS A 53 27.67 6.00 24.46
N MET A 54 27.63 7.34 24.37
CA MET A 54 26.82 8.09 23.41
C MET A 54 27.20 7.77 21.94
N TYR A 55 28.50 7.71 21.61
CA TYR A 55 28.93 7.34 20.25
C TYR A 55 28.43 5.94 19.86
N ASN A 56 28.55 4.99 20.79
CA ASN A 56 28.10 3.63 20.59
C ASN A 56 26.58 3.54 20.53
N GLU A 57 25.84 4.29 21.35
CA GLU A 57 24.38 4.33 21.34
C GLU A 57 23.83 4.88 20.01
N ILE A 58 24.37 6.01 19.52
CA ILE A 58 24.01 6.58 18.22
C ILE A 58 24.33 5.57 17.10
N LYS A 59 25.54 4.99 17.12
CA LYS A 59 25.95 4.00 16.13
C LYS A 59 25.05 2.77 16.14
N ILE A 60 24.69 2.23 17.29
CA ILE A 60 23.78 1.07 17.43
C ILE A 60 22.37 1.44 16.96
N ARG A 61 21.84 2.61 17.37
CA ARG A 61 20.50 3.06 17.00
C ARG A 61 20.35 3.27 15.51
N PHE A 62 21.30 3.93 14.87
CA PHE A 62 21.25 4.18 13.43
C PHE A 62 21.67 2.96 12.60
N LYS A 63 22.49 2.03 13.15
CA LYS A 63 22.70 0.70 12.56
C LYS A 63 21.42 -0.14 12.60
N THR A 64 20.73 -0.20 13.74
CA THR A 64 19.44 -0.90 13.86
C THR A 64 18.31 -0.23 13.07
N LEU A 65 18.34 1.10 12.89
CA LEU A 65 17.42 1.79 11.97
C LEU A 65 17.76 1.54 10.51
N LYS A 66 19.05 1.44 10.13
CA LYS A 66 19.45 1.00 8.80
C LYS A 66 19.06 -0.45 8.56
N GLU A 67 19.27 -1.36 9.52
CA GLU A 67 18.84 -2.76 9.44
C GLU A 67 17.31 -2.88 9.44
N LYS A 68 16.58 -2.01 10.15
CA LYS A 68 15.11 -1.89 10.07
C LYS A 68 14.63 -1.26 8.76
N LYS A 69 15.35 -0.28 8.19
CA LYS A 69 15.10 0.27 6.84
C LYS A 69 15.44 -0.78 5.77
N ILE A 70 16.45 -1.63 5.96
CA ILE A 70 16.84 -2.75 5.08
C ILE A 70 15.82 -3.90 5.17
N THR A 71 15.26 -4.19 6.34
CA THR A 71 14.17 -5.17 6.47
C THR A 71 12.80 -4.61 6.05
N LYS A 72 12.61 -3.28 6.01
CA LYS A 72 11.44 -2.63 5.38
C LYS A 72 11.58 -2.38 3.88
N LYS A 73 12.81 -2.36 3.34
CA LYS A 73 13.08 -2.19 1.91
C LYS A 73 13.09 -3.57 1.26
N VAL A 74 11.88 -4.06 0.98
CA VAL A 74 11.52 -5.11 0.00
C VAL A 74 12.39 -6.38 0.08
N LEU A 75 11.78 -7.48 0.53
CA LEU A 75 12.18 -8.82 0.07
C LEU A 75 11.93 -8.86 -1.44
N GLU A 76 12.85 -8.30 -2.24
CA GLU A 76 12.92 -8.57 -3.67
C GLU A 76 13.45 -10.00 -3.79
N ILE A 77 12.52 -10.95 -3.85
CA ILE A 77 12.80 -12.22 -4.50
C ILE A 77 13.24 -11.84 -5.92
N PRO A 78 14.42 -12.28 -6.40
CA PRO A 78 14.86 -11.97 -7.75
C PRO A 78 13.80 -12.48 -8.72
N ILE A 79 13.06 -11.56 -9.33
CA ILE A 79 12.23 -11.87 -10.48
C ILE A 79 13.23 -12.13 -11.59
N THR A 80 13.40 -13.41 -11.96
CA THR A 80 14.18 -13.76 -13.15
C THR A 80 13.63 -12.96 -14.33
N ASP A 81 14.53 -12.43 -15.17
CA ASP A 81 14.33 -11.48 -16.27
C ASP A 81 13.40 -11.97 -17.42
N LYS A 82 12.36 -12.73 -17.10
CA LYS A 82 11.38 -13.35 -18.00
C LYS A 82 9.94 -13.02 -17.64
N ILE A 83 9.66 -11.98 -16.86
CA ILE A 83 8.36 -11.33 -17.02
C ILE A 83 8.49 -10.57 -18.33
N GLU A 84 7.95 -11.16 -19.38
CA GLU A 84 7.74 -10.51 -20.67
C GLU A 84 7.28 -9.07 -20.41
N LYS A 85 7.65 -8.12 -21.27
CA LYS A 85 7.04 -6.79 -21.31
C LYS A 85 5.55 -6.96 -21.61
N ILE A 86 4.77 -7.42 -20.64
CA ILE A 86 3.33 -7.34 -20.59
C ILE A 86 3.07 -5.86 -20.81
N ASN A 87 2.22 -5.57 -21.77
CA ASN A 87 2.02 -4.25 -22.33
C ASN A 87 1.54 -3.26 -21.24
N TYR A 88 2.48 -2.72 -20.46
CA TYR A 88 2.25 -1.85 -19.30
C TYR A 88 1.41 -0.63 -19.71
N ASN A 89 1.59 -0.15 -20.94
CA ASN A 89 0.81 0.95 -21.50
C ASN A 89 -0.67 0.56 -21.66
N ASN A 90 -0.98 -0.64 -22.16
CA ASN A 90 -2.36 -1.12 -22.25
C ASN A 90 -3.01 -1.30 -20.86
N ILE A 91 -2.24 -1.74 -19.86
CA ILE A 91 -2.74 -1.88 -18.48
C ILE A 91 -3.00 -0.50 -17.87
N ASN A 92 -2.07 0.43 -18.03
CA ASN A 92 -2.19 1.77 -17.46
C ASN A 92 -3.41 2.53 -17.99
N ASN A 93 -3.76 2.32 -19.26
CA ASN A 93 -4.95 2.88 -19.88
C ASN A 93 -6.26 2.33 -19.28
N LYS A 94 -6.27 1.13 -18.68
CA LYS A 94 -7.45 0.60 -17.98
C LYS A 94 -7.77 1.35 -16.69
N PHE A 95 -6.80 2.07 -16.13
CA PHE A 95 -6.94 2.80 -14.86
C PHE A 95 -6.60 4.28 -15.03
N ASP A 96 -6.78 4.83 -16.24
CA ASP A 96 -6.56 6.23 -16.59
C ASP A 96 -7.50 7.19 -15.83
N PHE A 97 -8.70 6.74 -15.49
CA PHE A 97 -9.68 7.48 -14.70
C PHE A 97 -9.26 7.74 -13.23
N ILE A 98 -8.20 7.10 -12.74
CA ILE A 98 -7.61 7.38 -11.42
C ILE A 98 -6.61 8.53 -11.57
N LEU A 99 -7.09 9.77 -11.44
CA LEU A 99 -6.31 10.97 -11.78
C LEU A 99 -5.42 11.46 -10.63
N ASN A 100 -5.92 11.43 -9.39
CA ASN A 100 -5.30 12.11 -8.24
C ASN A 100 -4.92 11.18 -7.09
N ASN A 101 -4.78 9.87 -7.35
CA ASN A 101 -4.35 8.89 -6.37
C ASN A 101 -3.32 7.93 -6.97
N TYR A 102 -2.10 8.45 -7.16
CA TYR A 102 -0.99 7.72 -7.79
C TYR A 102 -0.61 6.45 -7.02
N ASP A 103 -0.58 6.52 -5.68
CA ASP A 103 -0.24 5.38 -4.83
C ASP A 103 -1.27 4.25 -4.98
N LEU A 104 -2.58 4.58 -4.97
CA LEU A 104 -3.64 3.61 -5.21
C LEU A 104 -3.52 3.00 -6.60
N LYS A 105 -3.31 3.84 -7.63
CA LYS A 105 -3.17 3.41 -9.01
C LYS A 105 -1.99 2.46 -9.20
N GLU A 106 -0.85 2.75 -8.58
CA GLU A 106 0.34 1.89 -8.62
C GLU A 106 0.06 0.53 -7.98
N ILE A 107 -0.58 0.51 -6.81
CA ILE A 107 -0.96 -0.73 -6.11
C ILE A 107 -1.91 -1.56 -6.98
N ILE A 108 -2.95 -0.94 -7.55
CA ILE A 108 -3.93 -1.63 -8.41
C ILE A 108 -3.24 -2.19 -9.67
N ILE A 109 -2.37 -1.42 -10.32
CA ILE A 109 -1.65 -1.89 -11.51
C ILE A 109 -0.77 -3.09 -11.17
N LYS A 110 -0.04 -3.05 -10.06
CA LYS A 110 0.81 -4.16 -9.60
C LYS A 110 -0.01 -5.42 -9.35
N ASP A 111 -1.10 -5.31 -8.59
CA ASP A 111 -1.97 -6.44 -8.27
C ASP A 111 -2.67 -6.99 -9.53
N PHE A 112 -3.02 -6.11 -10.48
CA PHE A 112 -3.59 -6.49 -11.77
C PHE A 112 -2.58 -7.21 -12.67
N ILE A 113 -1.31 -6.81 -12.66
CA ILE A 113 -0.23 -7.53 -13.36
C ILE A 113 -0.07 -8.92 -12.74
N GLU A 114 -0.05 -9.02 -11.41
CA GLU A 114 0.00 -10.32 -10.72
C GLU A 114 -1.17 -11.21 -11.14
N LEU A 115 -2.41 -10.69 -11.12
CA LEU A 115 -3.61 -11.40 -11.56
C LEU A 115 -3.51 -11.94 -13.01
N ASN A 116 -2.86 -11.19 -13.91
CA ASN A 116 -2.68 -11.63 -15.30
C ASN A 116 -1.62 -12.72 -15.45
N ASN A 117 -0.67 -12.84 -14.51
CA ASN A 117 0.36 -13.87 -14.50
C ASN A 117 -0.10 -15.18 -13.84
N LEU A 118 -1.26 -15.19 -13.18
CA LEU A 118 -1.79 -16.38 -12.53
C LEU A 118 -2.43 -17.37 -13.52
N ASP A 119 -1.95 -18.61 -13.47
CA ASP A 119 -2.55 -19.77 -14.16
C ASP A 119 -3.86 -20.19 -13.48
N ILE A 120 -4.96 -20.21 -14.23
CA ILE A 120 -6.32 -20.50 -13.75
C ILE A 120 -6.49 -21.90 -13.16
N TYR A 121 -5.74 -22.88 -13.66
CA TYR A 121 -5.80 -24.27 -13.20
C TYR A 121 -4.95 -24.50 -11.95
N LYS A 122 -3.89 -23.70 -11.78
CA LYS A 122 -2.96 -23.83 -10.64
C LYS A 122 -3.30 -22.90 -9.48
N HIS A 123 -3.86 -21.72 -9.76
CA HIS A 123 -4.03 -20.65 -8.78
C HIS A 123 -5.46 -20.08 -8.72
N PRO A 124 -6.53 -20.90 -8.76
CA PRO A 124 -7.90 -20.40 -8.81
C PRO A 124 -8.27 -19.55 -7.58
N LYS A 125 -7.72 -19.89 -6.40
CA LYS A 125 -7.94 -19.12 -5.16
C LYS A 125 -7.29 -17.73 -5.22
N SER A 126 -6.05 -17.62 -5.69
CA SER A 126 -5.35 -16.34 -5.77
C SER A 126 -6.02 -15.40 -6.76
N ILE A 127 -6.51 -15.92 -7.89
CA ILE A 127 -7.26 -15.16 -8.89
C ILE A 127 -8.51 -14.53 -8.27
N ILE A 128 -9.29 -15.33 -7.55
CA ILE A 128 -10.49 -14.86 -6.86
C ILE A 128 -10.19 -13.74 -5.86
N ILE A 129 -9.12 -13.90 -5.07
CA ILE A 129 -8.73 -12.93 -4.05
C ILE A 129 -8.33 -11.61 -4.70
N LEU A 130 -7.44 -11.65 -5.70
CA LEU A 130 -6.98 -10.45 -6.39
C LEU A 130 -8.13 -9.75 -7.13
N CYS A 131 -9.02 -10.49 -7.81
CA CYS A 131 -10.22 -9.89 -8.41
C CYS A 131 -11.07 -9.16 -7.36
N GLY A 132 -11.29 -9.76 -6.19
CA GLY A 132 -12.07 -9.15 -5.11
C GLY A 132 -11.41 -7.89 -4.54
N SER A 133 -10.11 -7.95 -4.26
CA SER A 133 -9.35 -6.83 -3.69
C SER A 133 -9.26 -5.64 -4.65
N ILE A 134 -8.98 -5.89 -5.94
CA ILE A 134 -8.94 -4.83 -6.95
C ILE A 134 -10.33 -4.23 -7.14
N LEU A 135 -11.38 -5.05 -7.21
CA LEU A 135 -12.75 -4.57 -7.36
C LEU A 135 -13.18 -3.70 -6.16
N GLU A 136 -12.89 -4.13 -4.93
CA GLU A 136 -13.18 -3.37 -3.71
C GLU A 136 -12.53 -1.97 -3.76
N ALA A 137 -11.24 -1.90 -4.09
CA ALA A 137 -10.51 -0.65 -4.20
C ALA A 137 -11.09 0.29 -5.28
N LEU A 138 -11.45 -0.25 -6.44
CA LEU A 138 -12.03 0.53 -7.54
C LEU A 138 -13.43 1.07 -7.22
N LEU A 139 -14.26 0.27 -6.54
CA LEU A 139 -15.59 0.69 -6.12
C LEU A 139 -15.51 1.76 -5.03
N ILE A 140 -14.60 1.62 -4.06
CA ILE A 140 -14.36 2.66 -3.04
C ILE A 140 -13.94 3.96 -3.71
N TYR A 141 -12.94 3.94 -4.60
CA TYR A 141 -12.50 5.13 -5.33
C TYR A 141 -13.65 5.83 -6.07
N SER A 142 -14.48 5.04 -6.74
CA SER A 142 -15.63 5.55 -7.51
C SER A 142 -16.70 6.13 -6.59
N LEU A 143 -17.00 5.47 -5.48
CA LEU A 143 -17.96 5.96 -4.48
C LEU A 143 -17.48 7.22 -3.76
N GLU A 144 -16.18 7.35 -3.49
CA GLU A 144 -15.58 8.58 -2.94
C GLU A 144 -15.77 9.76 -3.90
N SER A 145 -15.66 9.53 -5.21
CA SER A 145 -15.96 10.57 -6.21
C SER A 145 -17.43 10.98 -6.26
N ALA A 146 -18.35 10.14 -5.77
CA ALA A 146 -19.79 10.40 -5.65
C ALA A 146 -20.28 10.33 -4.19
N GLU A 147 -19.45 10.78 -3.24
CA GLU A 147 -19.66 10.57 -1.80
C GLU A 147 -21.06 11.01 -1.33
N LYS A 148 -21.54 12.17 -1.80
CA LYS A 148 -22.87 12.69 -1.44
C LYS A 148 -24.00 11.75 -1.83
N GLU A 149 -23.90 11.08 -2.98
CA GLU A 149 -24.89 10.09 -3.42
C GLU A 149 -24.73 8.78 -2.66
N ALA A 150 -23.49 8.36 -2.42
CA ALA A 150 -23.17 7.16 -1.66
C ALA A 150 -23.76 7.24 -0.23
N ILE A 151 -23.55 8.35 0.49
CA ILE A 151 -24.06 8.57 1.85
C ILE A 151 -25.59 8.58 1.89
N LYS A 152 -26.27 9.07 0.84
CA LYS A 152 -27.74 9.05 0.75
C LYS A 152 -28.29 7.63 0.65
N LYS A 153 -27.58 6.74 -0.03
CA LYS A 153 -27.98 5.36 -0.36
C LYS A 153 -27.48 4.32 0.67
N CYS A 154 -26.46 4.67 1.46
CA CYS A 154 -25.88 3.77 2.45
C CYS A 154 -26.82 3.47 3.65
N LYS A 155 -26.51 2.39 4.36
CA LYS A 155 -27.18 2.04 5.63
C LYS A 155 -26.90 3.10 6.70
N LYS A 156 -27.83 3.25 7.66
CA LYS A 156 -27.67 4.19 8.78
C LYS A 156 -26.37 4.00 9.57
N SER A 157 -25.89 2.76 9.72
CA SER A 157 -24.61 2.45 10.39
C SER A 157 -23.41 3.09 9.70
N ASN A 158 -23.45 3.17 8.37
CA ASN A 158 -22.30 3.55 7.55
C ASN A 158 -22.26 5.06 7.29
N LYS A 159 -23.30 5.82 7.68
CA LYS A 159 -23.41 7.26 7.38
C LYS A 159 -22.32 8.13 8.00
N ASN A 160 -21.74 7.67 9.11
CA ASN A 160 -20.70 8.38 9.85
C ASN A 160 -19.32 7.72 9.71
N GLU A 161 -19.22 6.65 8.91
CA GLU A 161 -17.98 5.90 8.67
C GLU A 161 -17.43 6.25 7.29
N PRO A 162 -16.10 6.37 7.14
CA PRO A 162 -15.47 6.48 5.84
C PRO A 162 -15.85 5.30 4.92
N ILE A 163 -15.98 5.56 3.62
CA ILE A 163 -16.43 4.55 2.64
C ILE A 163 -15.54 3.31 2.64
N TYR A 164 -14.23 3.47 2.85
CA TYR A 164 -13.28 2.35 2.91
C TYR A 164 -13.48 1.44 4.14
N GLU A 165 -14.25 1.85 5.15
CA GLU A 165 -14.58 1.04 6.33
C GLU A 165 -15.90 0.26 6.15
N TRP A 166 -16.67 0.57 5.09
CA TRP A 166 -17.92 -0.12 4.82
C TRP A 166 -17.67 -1.58 4.48
N SER A 167 -18.65 -2.43 4.81
CA SER A 167 -18.56 -3.83 4.39
C SER A 167 -18.55 -3.92 2.86
N PHE A 168 -17.76 -4.84 2.29
CA PHE A 168 -17.73 -5.10 0.84
C PHE A 168 -19.14 -5.26 0.24
N PHE A 169 -20.05 -5.88 0.98
CA PHE A 169 -21.46 -6.02 0.57
C PHE A 169 -22.15 -4.66 0.43
N ASP A 170 -21.94 -3.75 1.38
CA ASP A 170 -22.52 -2.41 1.31
C ASP A 170 -21.87 -1.58 0.20
N ILE A 171 -20.55 -1.71 0.01
CA ILE A 171 -19.82 -1.07 -1.09
C ILE A 171 -20.45 -1.46 -2.43
N VAL A 172 -20.64 -2.76 -2.69
CA VAL A 172 -21.22 -3.24 -3.94
C VAL A 172 -22.67 -2.79 -4.08
N LYS A 173 -23.49 -2.96 -3.04
CA LYS A 173 -24.91 -2.58 -3.08
C LYS A 173 -25.08 -1.10 -3.40
N VAL A 174 -24.35 -0.23 -2.70
CA VAL A 174 -24.41 1.22 -2.95
C VAL A 174 -23.84 1.55 -4.33
N SER A 175 -22.79 0.88 -4.77
CA SER A 175 -22.25 1.07 -6.12
C SER A 175 -23.26 0.75 -7.22
N ASN A 176 -24.05 -0.31 -7.04
CA ASN A 176 -25.16 -0.63 -7.94
C ASN A 176 -26.25 0.47 -7.91
N GLU A 177 -26.66 0.91 -6.73
CA GLU A 177 -27.69 1.95 -6.58
C GLU A 177 -27.23 3.33 -7.09
N VAL A 178 -25.92 3.62 -7.10
CA VAL A 178 -25.31 4.81 -7.72
C VAL A 178 -25.15 4.64 -9.23
N GLY A 179 -25.25 3.41 -9.75
CA GLY A 179 -25.11 3.10 -11.16
C GLY A 179 -23.65 2.98 -11.62
N ILE A 180 -22.71 2.77 -10.69
CA ILE A 180 -21.29 2.49 -10.98
C ILE A 180 -21.15 1.12 -11.65
N ILE A 181 -21.96 0.14 -11.22
CA ILE A 181 -22.02 -1.22 -11.76
C ILE A 181 -23.45 -1.66 -11.99
N ARG A 182 -23.67 -2.61 -12.90
CA ARG A 182 -24.99 -3.19 -13.21
C ARG A 182 -25.34 -4.37 -12.31
N SER A 183 -26.61 -4.78 -12.33
CA SER A 183 -27.15 -5.84 -11.45
C SER A 183 -26.45 -7.21 -11.66
N GLN A 184 -26.02 -7.53 -12.89
CA GLN A 184 -25.29 -8.76 -13.17
C GLN A 184 -23.98 -8.85 -12.37
N VAL A 185 -23.24 -7.73 -12.30
CA VAL A 185 -22.00 -7.59 -11.52
C VAL A 185 -22.29 -7.61 -10.01
N GLU A 186 -23.42 -7.08 -9.57
CA GLU A 186 -23.86 -7.16 -8.18
C GLU A 186 -24.13 -8.61 -7.73
N HIS A 187 -24.82 -9.41 -8.55
CA HIS A 187 -25.04 -10.83 -8.26
C HIS A 187 -23.71 -11.59 -8.13
N PHE A 188 -22.76 -11.26 -8.99
CA PHE A 188 -21.41 -11.80 -8.93
C PHE A 188 -20.65 -11.39 -7.66
N SER A 189 -20.86 -10.19 -7.13
CA SER A 189 -20.21 -9.76 -5.89
C SER A 189 -20.59 -10.59 -4.65
N LYS A 190 -21.81 -11.16 -4.64
CA LYS A 190 -22.24 -12.10 -3.58
C LYS A 190 -21.39 -13.36 -3.62
N GLU A 191 -21.06 -13.84 -4.81
CA GLU A 191 -20.10 -14.92 -5.02
C GLU A 191 -18.69 -14.48 -4.59
N ILE A 192 -18.19 -13.30 -5.00
CA ILE A 192 -16.89 -12.79 -4.52
C ILE A 192 -16.82 -12.73 -2.99
N LYS A 193 -17.86 -12.26 -2.30
CA LYS A 193 -17.89 -12.22 -0.82
C LYS A 193 -17.75 -13.62 -0.22
N ASN A 194 -18.54 -14.57 -0.72
CA ASN A 194 -18.45 -15.96 -0.29
C ASN A 194 -17.07 -16.54 -0.59
N LEU A 195 -16.47 -16.14 -1.70
CA LEU A 195 -15.16 -16.56 -2.15
C LEU A 195 -14.00 -15.88 -1.37
N ARG A 196 -14.16 -14.65 -0.87
CA ARG A 196 -13.20 -14.00 0.06
C ARG A 196 -13.19 -14.67 1.42
N ASN A 197 -14.31 -15.25 1.87
CA ASN A 197 -14.31 -16.08 3.07
C ASN A 197 -13.35 -17.28 2.96
N PHE A 198 -12.99 -17.71 1.75
CA PHE A 198 -11.98 -18.76 1.57
C PHE A 198 -10.55 -18.29 1.86
N VAL A 199 -10.29 -17.00 2.01
CA VAL A 199 -8.99 -16.49 2.50
C VAL A 199 -8.72 -17.04 3.90
N HIS A 200 -9.73 -17.04 4.77
CA HIS A 200 -9.62 -17.58 6.12
C HIS A 200 -9.76 -19.11 6.12
N ILE A 201 -8.68 -19.83 6.47
CA ILE A 201 -8.63 -21.30 6.44
C ILE A 201 -9.79 -21.96 7.19
N TYR A 202 -10.18 -21.44 8.35
CA TYR A 202 -11.29 -22.01 9.13
C TYR A 202 -12.67 -21.75 8.52
N LEU A 203 -12.87 -20.60 7.86
CA LEU A 203 -14.11 -20.34 7.12
C LEU A 203 -14.15 -21.19 5.85
N GLN A 204 -13.02 -21.33 5.14
CA GLN A 204 -12.86 -22.25 4.03
C GLN A 204 -13.21 -23.69 4.44
N LEU A 205 -12.77 -24.15 5.61
CA LEU A 205 -13.10 -25.48 6.12
C LEU A 205 -14.62 -25.65 6.32
N LYS A 206 -15.31 -24.60 6.80
CA LYS A 206 -16.77 -24.62 6.97
C LYS A 206 -17.49 -24.71 5.63
N GLU A 207 -17.06 -23.97 4.62
CA GLU A 207 -17.65 -24.02 3.28
C GLU A 207 -17.30 -25.33 2.55
N PHE A 208 -16.07 -25.83 2.72
CA PHE A 208 -15.66 -27.14 2.20
C PHE A 208 -16.54 -28.27 2.74
N LYS A 209 -16.87 -28.25 4.04
CA LYS A 209 -17.79 -29.21 4.66
C LYS A 209 -19.21 -29.15 4.10
N LYS A 210 -19.62 -28.03 3.50
CA LYS A 210 -20.90 -27.86 2.79
C LYS A 210 -20.82 -28.25 1.30
N GLY A 211 -19.66 -28.72 0.83
CA GLY A 211 -19.45 -29.10 -0.57
C GLY A 211 -18.93 -28.00 -1.48
N TYR A 212 -18.69 -26.78 -0.98
CA TYR A 212 -18.11 -25.72 -1.79
C TYR A 212 -16.62 -25.96 -2.03
N LYS A 213 -16.23 -25.97 -3.31
CA LYS A 213 -14.85 -26.13 -3.74
C LYS A 213 -14.50 -25.01 -4.70
N ILE A 214 -13.38 -24.33 -4.44
CA ILE A 214 -12.78 -23.44 -5.44
C ILE A 214 -12.32 -24.32 -6.59
N SER A 215 -12.83 -24.02 -7.79
CA SER A 215 -12.48 -24.71 -9.03
C SER A 215 -11.98 -23.70 -10.06
N PRO A 216 -11.21 -24.15 -11.07
CA PRO A 216 -10.82 -23.31 -12.20
C PRO A 216 -12.02 -22.66 -12.90
N ASN A 217 -13.16 -23.36 -13.01
CA ASN A 217 -14.38 -22.82 -13.62
C ASN A 217 -14.93 -21.61 -12.85
N ILE A 218 -14.96 -21.69 -11.51
CA ILE A 218 -15.40 -20.59 -10.66
C ILE A 218 -14.44 -19.41 -10.79
N ALA A 219 -13.13 -19.67 -10.75
CA ALA A 219 -12.13 -18.62 -10.92
C ALA A 219 -12.22 -17.98 -12.31
N ASN A 220 -12.55 -18.75 -13.36
CA ASN A 220 -12.66 -18.24 -14.72
C ASN A 220 -13.89 -17.35 -14.86
N ALA A 221 -15.04 -17.80 -14.37
CA ALA A 221 -16.24 -16.97 -14.28
C ALA A 221 -15.97 -15.69 -13.48
N THR A 222 -15.24 -15.82 -12.36
CA THR A 222 -14.85 -14.68 -11.52
C THR A 222 -14.01 -13.67 -12.27
N LYS A 223 -13.02 -14.15 -13.02
CA LYS A 223 -12.16 -13.30 -13.84
C LYS A 223 -12.95 -12.60 -14.96
N SER A 224 -13.89 -13.29 -15.61
CA SER A 224 -14.75 -12.69 -16.64
C SER A 224 -15.63 -11.56 -16.10
N TYR A 225 -16.36 -11.80 -15.01
CA TYR A 225 -17.20 -10.76 -14.41
C TYR A 225 -16.39 -9.60 -13.82
N PHE A 226 -15.20 -9.89 -13.30
CA PHE A 226 -14.28 -8.86 -12.84
C PHE A 226 -13.85 -7.92 -13.97
N PHE A 227 -13.54 -8.45 -15.16
CA PHE A 227 -13.20 -7.61 -16.31
C PHE A 227 -14.38 -6.78 -16.80
N GLU A 228 -15.59 -7.34 -16.82
CA GLU A 228 -16.81 -6.58 -17.13
C GLU A 228 -17.01 -5.43 -16.14
N ALA A 229 -16.84 -5.70 -14.84
CA ALA A 229 -16.94 -4.68 -13.80
C ALA A 229 -15.92 -3.55 -13.95
N ILE A 230 -14.66 -3.86 -14.33
CA ILE A 230 -13.64 -2.83 -14.58
C ILE A 230 -14.08 -1.88 -15.68
N GLU A 231 -14.62 -2.40 -16.78
CA GLU A 231 -15.05 -1.56 -17.90
C GLU A 231 -16.25 -0.68 -17.48
N GLU A 232 -17.24 -1.24 -16.76
CA GLU A 232 -18.36 -0.46 -16.22
C GLU A 232 -17.89 0.68 -15.29
N ILE A 233 -16.98 0.37 -14.36
CA ILE A 233 -16.40 1.35 -13.43
C ILE A 233 -15.64 2.42 -14.19
N ARG A 234 -14.83 2.04 -15.17
CA ARG A 234 -14.06 2.98 -15.99
C ARG A 234 -14.98 3.92 -16.77
N GLU A 235 -15.98 3.37 -17.46
CA GLU A 235 -16.96 4.16 -18.21
C GLU A 235 -17.68 5.16 -17.31
N TRP A 236 -18.16 4.70 -16.14
CA TRP A 236 -18.84 5.56 -15.19
C TRP A 236 -17.94 6.71 -14.71
N ASN A 237 -16.68 6.44 -14.33
CA ASN A 237 -15.77 7.48 -13.85
C ASN A 237 -15.42 8.50 -14.94
N LEU A 238 -15.18 8.04 -16.18
CA LEU A 238 -14.93 8.94 -17.31
C LEU A 238 -16.12 9.86 -17.58
N GLN A 239 -17.35 9.36 -17.45
CA GLN A 239 -18.56 10.19 -17.54
C GLN A 239 -18.63 11.24 -16.43
N GLN A 240 -18.26 10.89 -15.19
CA GLN A 240 -18.23 11.87 -14.09
C GLN A 240 -17.16 12.95 -14.32
N ILE A 241 -15.97 12.56 -14.78
CA ILE A 241 -14.89 13.49 -15.13
C ILE A 241 -15.37 14.45 -16.23
N ALA A 242 -15.99 13.94 -17.30
CA ALA A 242 -16.52 14.77 -18.38
C ALA A 242 -17.60 15.77 -17.90
N LYS A 243 -18.52 15.34 -17.02
CA LYS A 243 -19.53 16.23 -16.42
C LYS A 243 -18.92 17.35 -15.57
N ASN A 244 -17.87 17.04 -14.81
CA ASN A 244 -17.20 18.01 -13.94
C ASN A 244 -16.37 19.05 -14.73
N HIS A 245 -15.94 18.74 -15.95
CA HIS A 245 -15.27 19.70 -16.84
C HIS A 245 -16.23 20.61 -17.64
N MET A 246 -17.53 20.31 -17.65
CA MET A 246 -18.55 21.10 -18.35
C MET A 246 -19.29 22.10 -17.43
N ASN A 247 -19.14 21.98 -16.11
CA ASN A 247 -19.70 22.88 -15.10
C ASN A 247 -18.64 23.84 -14.56
#